data_AF-A0A844A173-F1
#
_entry.id   AF-A0A844A173-F1
#
_cell.length_a   1.000
_cell.length_b   1.000
_cell.length_c   1.000
_cell.angle_alpha   90.00
_cell.angle_beta   90.00
_cell.angle_gamma   90.00
#
_symmetry.space_group_name_H-M   'P 1'
#
loop_
_entity.id
_entity.type
_entity.pdbx_description
1 polymer ?
#
loop_
_entity_poly.entity_id
_entity_poly.type
_entity_poly.pdbx_seq_one_letter_code
_entity_poly.pdbx_strand_id
1 'polypeptide(L)'
;MSRDDDRLTPVEVAVSRARRWRLLILAFVALAIGYYLLFVNQYVLAFEDETEHFLHGSIGSEVATGPPYWVFKALPVMYRSRLGKEGYRRFGFLYQSPDAELPIGVSRRVVSGVERVWLNCSVCHVGTYRLPGETEQHMIPGAPSNNLRLQELITFLIDVGRDPGFNADALIAAINSDEVGGDLNVFERTIYRHIVFPRVKYAFLDLGNRLAFVSRQEPWGPGRVDTFNPYKAIQFNFPMGPGNIGGAALNGSSDYPAIWQQRPREGMNLHWDGNNDSVAERNLSAALGAGVTPVTVDRRSIGRIERWMWDLQPPRFPAADKIDRAKLAEGEHLFVRYCSECHGQRGPHGYDYDTNRYPRLGKVEPLAEIGTDPGRWASYTDNFVAAQNLLYAGYPWRFQRFHKTEGYANHPLDGIWARSPYLHNGSVPTLRDLLEPSSRRPSVWYRGSDELDLQRVGYRTDGAAQGGTLFRYDTSRPGNANTGHEGPRYGTDLPASAKDALIEYMKTL
;
A
#
# COMPACT_ATOMS: atom_id res chain seq x y z
N MET A 1 -15.98 26.55 -80.49
CA MET A 1 -15.34 25.25 -80.20
C MET A 1 -15.18 25.13 -78.70
N SER A 2 -16.16 24.51 -78.03
CA SER A 2 -15.99 24.06 -76.65
C SER A 2 -14.98 22.92 -76.70
N ARG A 3 -13.84 23.07 -76.02
CA ARG A 3 -12.86 21.99 -75.90
C ARG A 3 -13.51 20.89 -75.07
N ASP A 4 -13.59 19.68 -75.62
CA ASP A 4 -14.12 18.47 -75.00
C ASP A 4 -13.12 17.89 -73.96
N ASP A 5 -12.38 18.78 -73.27
CA ASP A 5 -11.29 18.46 -72.35
C ASP A 5 -11.79 18.00 -70.96
N ASP A 6 -13.11 18.01 -70.72
CA ASP A 6 -13.72 17.66 -69.42
C ASP A 6 -14.11 16.18 -69.27
N ARG A 7 -14.00 15.36 -70.33
CA ARG A 7 -14.32 13.93 -70.26
C ARG A 7 -13.05 13.11 -70.00
N LEU A 8 -12.93 12.65 -68.76
CA LEU A 8 -11.88 11.70 -68.35
C LEU A 8 -11.81 10.54 -69.34
N THR A 9 -10.62 10.31 -69.89
CA THR A 9 -10.34 9.17 -70.76
C THR A 9 -10.61 7.85 -70.02
N PRO A 10 -10.91 6.74 -70.73
CA PRO A 10 -11.11 5.42 -70.09
C PRO A 10 -9.94 5.00 -69.19
N VAL A 11 -8.71 5.42 -69.53
CA VAL A 11 -7.50 5.19 -68.71
C VAL A 11 -7.56 5.97 -67.41
N GLU A 12 -7.93 7.26 -67.44
CA GLU A 12 -8.08 8.09 -66.23
C GLU A 12 -9.20 7.59 -65.31
N VAL A 13 -10.29 7.06 -65.89
CA VAL A 13 -11.37 6.40 -65.13
C VAL A 13 -10.86 5.12 -64.45
N ALA A 14 -10.12 4.27 -65.16
CA ALA A 14 -9.55 3.05 -64.59
C ALA A 14 -8.49 3.34 -63.50
N VAL A 15 -7.59 4.31 -63.76
CA VAL A 15 -6.54 4.73 -62.81
C VAL A 15 -7.15 5.38 -61.57
N SER A 16 -8.18 6.23 -61.72
CA SER A 16 -8.87 6.84 -60.58
C SER A 16 -9.62 5.79 -59.73
N ARG A 17 -10.24 4.79 -60.36
CA ARG A 17 -10.87 3.66 -59.65
C ARG A 17 -9.83 2.82 -58.89
N ALA A 18 -8.69 2.51 -59.52
CA ALA A 18 -7.59 1.81 -58.86
C ALA A 18 -7.01 2.62 -57.70
N ARG A 19 -6.86 3.95 -57.85
CA ARG A 19 -6.41 4.86 -56.78
C ARG A 19 -7.40 4.89 -55.61
N ARG A 20 -8.71 4.95 -55.87
CA ARG A 20 -9.76 4.87 -54.84
C ARG A 20 -9.69 3.54 -54.09
N TRP A 21 -9.56 2.41 -54.78
CA TRP A 21 -9.40 1.10 -54.12
C TRP A 21 -8.13 1.01 -53.28
N ARG A 22 -6.99 1.53 -53.78
CA ARG A 22 -5.76 1.60 -53.00
C ARG A 22 -5.94 2.46 -51.73
N LEU A 23 -6.58 3.61 -51.84
CA LEU A 23 -6.86 4.46 -50.68
C LEU A 23 -7.81 3.79 -49.68
N LEU A 24 -8.84 3.08 -50.15
CA LEU A 24 -9.75 2.32 -49.30
C LEU A 24 -9.04 1.17 -48.59
N ILE A 25 -8.16 0.44 -49.28
CA ILE A 25 -7.33 -0.62 -48.69
C ILE A 25 -6.38 -0.03 -47.65
N LEU A 26 -5.70 1.07 -47.95
CA LEU A 26 -4.81 1.74 -46.98
C LEU A 26 -5.58 2.25 -45.76
N ALA A 27 -6.77 2.82 -45.95
CA ALA A 27 -7.63 3.24 -44.85
C ALA A 27 -8.09 2.04 -44.00
N PHE A 28 -8.49 0.93 -44.63
CA PHE A 28 -8.84 -0.30 -43.93
C PHE A 28 -7.66 -0.87 -43.14
N VAL A 29 -6.46 -0.92 -43.74
CA VAL A 29 -5.24 -1.39 -43.06
C VAL A 29 -4.89 -0.47 -41.89
N ALA A 30 -4.97 0.85 -42.06
CA ALA A 30 -4.73 1.81 -40.98
C ALA A 30 -5.75 1.65 -39.83
N LEU A 31 -7.03 1.44 -40.16
CA LEU A 31 -8.08 1.15 -39.18
C LEU A 31 -7.83 -0.18 -38.45
N ALA A 32 -7.42 -1.22 -39.18
CA ALA A 32 -7.11 -2.53 -38.60
C ALA A 32 -5.88 -2.47 -37.68
N ILE A 33 -4.83 -1.73 -38.07
CA ILE A 33 -3.66 -1.48 -37.22
C ILE A 33 -4.05 -0.67 -35.99
N GLY A 34 -4.83 0.40 -36.16
CA GLY A 34 -5.34 1.20 -35.06
C GLY A 34 -6.17 0.36 -34.09
N TYR A 35 -7.05 -0.50 -34.61
CA TYR A 35 -7.83 -1.44 -33.82
C TYR A 35 -6.93 -2.42 -33.06
N TYR A 36 -5.94 -3.00 -33.73
CA TYR A 36 -5.00 -3.92 -33.11
C TYR A 36 -4.24 -3.24 -31.96
N LEU A 37 -3.66 -2.07 -32.19
CA LEU A 37 -2.86 -1.36 -31.17
C LEU A 37 -3.71 -0.91 -29.98
N LEU A 38 -4.96 -0.50 -30.20
CA LEU A 38 -5.82 0.05 -29.13
C LEU A 38 -6.66 -1.00 -28.41
N PHE A 39 -7.00 -2.12 -29.05
CA PHE A 39 -7.93 -3.09 -28.47
C PHE A 39 -7.34 -4.50 -28.34
N VAL A 40 -6.31 -4.83 -29.12
CA VAL A 40 -5.71 -6.18 -29.11
C VAL A 40 -4.35 -6.20 -28.41
N ASN A 41 -3.51 -5.18 -28.60
CA ASN A 41 -2.16 -5.09 -28.04
C ASN A 41 -2.18 -4.62 -26.57
N GLN A 42 -2.85 -5.39 -25.72
CA GLN A 42 -2.88 -5.19 -24.27
C GLN A 42 -2.07 -6.30 -23.60
N TYR A 43 -1.00 -5.93 -22.91
CA TYR A 43 -0.19 -6.88 -22.16
C TYR A 43 0.22 -6.29 -20.81
N VAL A 44 0.62 -7.19 -19.93
CA VAL A 44 1.12 -6.88 -18.58
C VAL A 44 2.56 -7.38 -18.50
N LEU A 45 3.42 -6.66 -17.78
CA LEU A 45 4.74 -7.20 -17.47
C LEU A 45 4.57 -8.39 -16.51
N ALA A 46 4.96 -9.56 -16.98
CA ALA A 46 4.91 -10.79 -16.21
C ALA A 46 6.30 -11.11 -15.66
N PHE A 47 6.34 -11.58 -14.43
CA PHE A 47 7.56 -11.98 -13.75
C PHE A 47 7.47 -13.47 -13.44
N GLU A 48 8.55 -14.21 -13.69
CA GLU A 48 8.60 -15.65 -13.43
C GLU A 48 8.72 -15.93 -11.94
N ASP A 49 9.69 -15.29 -11.28
CA ASP A 49 9.90 -15.37 -9.83
C ASP A 49 8.72 -14.74 -9.07
N GLU A 50 8.28 -15.42 -8.02
CA GLU A 50 7.10 -15.01 -7.24
C GLU A 50 7.38 -13.77 -6.37
N THR A 51 8.62 -13.58 -5.91
CA THR A 51 9.01 -12.37 -5.17
C THR A 51 9.06 -11.18 -6.12
N GLU A 52 9.69 -11.31 -7.29
CA GLU A 52 9.67 -10.28 -8.32
C GLU A 52 8.24 -9.95 -8.77
N HIS A 53 7.38 -10.97 -8.92
CA HIS A 53 5.98 -10.77 -9.22
C HIS A 53 5.23 -10.01 -8.12
N PHE A 54 5.54 -10.28 -6.85
CA PHE A 54 5.01 -9.50 -5.73
C PHE A 54 5.51 -8.04 -5.75
N LEU A 55 6.80 -7.82 -6.01
CA LEU A 55 7.41 -6.49 -6.00
C LEU A 55 6.93 -5.60 -7.17
N HIS A 56 6.72 -6.18 -8.35
CA HIS A 56 6.52 -5.40 -9.59
C HIS A 56 5.30 -5.82 -10.43
N GLY A 57 4.65 -6.94 -10.11
CA GLY A 57 3.50 -7.46 -10.85
C GLY A 57 2.25 -6.59 -10.71
N SER A 58 1.44 -6.57 -11.77
CA SER A 58 0.16 -5.87 -11.83
C SER A 58 -0.93 -6.59 -11.07
N ILE A 59 -1.69 -5.86 -10.26
CA ILE A 59 -2.95 -6.35 -9.66
C ILE A 59 -4.20 -5.83 -10.40
N GLY A 60 -4.02 -5.10 -11.51
CA GLY A 60 -5.08 -4.49 -12.30
C GLY A 60 -5.49 -3.08 -11.86
N SER A 61 -4.66 -2.40 -11.06
CA SER A 61 -4.91 -1.04 -10.58
C SER A 61 -4.63 0.03 -11.65
N GLU A 62 -3.74 -0.26 -12.59
CA GLU A 62 -3.30 0.66 -13.64
C GLU A 62 -4.44 1.04 -14.59
N VAL A 63 -5.40 0.14 -14.80
CA VAL A 63 -6.53 0.32 -15.73
C VAL A 63 -7.49 1.40 -15.25
N ALA A 64 -7.76 1.49 -13.95
CA ALA A 64 -8.69 2.47 -13.40
C ALA A 64 -7.96 3.74 -12.97
N THR A 65 -6.90 3.61 -12.15
CA THR A 65 -6.32 4.75 -11.41
C THR A 65 -4.92 5.13 -11.86
N GLY A 66 -4.23 4.27 -12.63
CA GLY A 66 -2.83 4.53 -12.99
C GLY A 66 -2.65 5.69 -13.96
N PRO A 67 -1.79 6.69 -13.69
CA PRO A 67 -1.39 7.64 -14.72
C PRO A 67 -0.63 6.93 -15.86
N PRO A 68 -0.55 7.56 -17.05
CA PRO A 68 0.37 7.13 -18.09
C PRO A 68 1.82 7.10 -17.56
N TYR A 69 2.62 6.14 -18.02
CA TYR A 69 4.03 5.95 -17.60
C TYR A 69 4.85 7.24 -17.69
N TRP A 70 4.78 7.94 -18.83
CA TRP A 70 5.52 9.18 -19.04
C TRP A 70 5.06 10.32 -18.13
N VAL A 71 3.77 10.38 -17.79
CA VAL A 71 3.26 11.35 -16.81
C VAL A 71 3.83 11.05 -15.44
N PHE A 72 3.82 9.79 -15.02
CA PHE A 72 4.40 9.37 -13.75
C PHE A 72 5.88 9.75 -13.65
N LYS A 73 6.68 9.50 -14.70
CA LYS A 73 8.10 9.87 -14.76
C LYS A 73 8.34 11.38 -14.81
N ALA A 74 7.46 12.15 -15.45
CA ALA A 74 7.61 13.59 -15.59
C ALA A 74 7.29 14.38 -14.32
N LEU A 75 6.39 13.89 -13.46
CA LEU A 75 5.97 14.62 -12.25
C LEU A 75 7.15 14.98 -11.32
N PRO A 76 8.11 14.08 -11.01
CA PRO A 76 9.29 14.47 -10.22
C PRO A 76 10.15 15.57 -10.84
N VAL A 77 10.25 15.61 -12.17
CA VAL A 77 10.99 16.66 -12.89
C VAL A 77 10.25 17.98 -12.82
N MET A 78 8.94 17.98 -13.08
CA MET A 78 8.10 19.19 -12.99
C MET A 78 8.09 19.78 -11.58
N TYR A 79 8.07 18.92 -10.56
CA TYR A 79 7.95 19.32 -9.15
C TYR A 79 9.27 19.18 -8.38
N ARG A 80 10.41 19.31 -9.06
CA ARG A 80 11.74 19.18 -8.44
C ARG A 80 11.97 20.15 -7.28
N SER A 81 11.38 21.35 -7.31
CA SER A 81 11.46 22.30 -6.20
C SER A 81 10.80 21.80 -4.91
N ARG A 82 9.81 20.89 -5.02
CA ARG A 82 9.10 20.28 -3.88
C ARG A 82 9.66 18.91 -3.51
N LEU A 83 10.01 18.09 -4.50
CA LEU A 83 10.46 16.70 -4.28
C LEU A 83 11.97 16.55 -4.13
N GLY A 84 12.75 17.55 -4.57
CA GLY A 84 14.20 17.45 -4.66
C GLY A 84 14.65 16.47 -5.74
N LYS A 85 15.93 16.08 -5.70
CA LYS A 85 16.51 15.07 -6.61
C LYS A 85 16.00 13.65 -6.33
N GLU A 86 15.51 13.41 -5.12
CA GLU A 86 15.01 12.13 -4.64
C GLU A 86 13.68 11.71 -5.31
N GLY A 87 12.95 12.65 -5.92
CA GLY A 87 11.69 12.37 -6.62
C GLY A 87 10.69 11.63 -5.72
N TYR A 88 10.22 10.46 -6.18
CA TYR A 88 9.27 9.65 -5.41
C TYR A 88 9.84 9.05 -4.11
N ARG A 89 11.17 8.94 -3.95
CA ARG A 89 11.78 8.49 -2.69
C ARG A 89 11.42 9.41 -1.52
N ARG A 90 11.09 10.68 -1.81
CA ARG A 90 10.54 11.63 -0.84
C ARG A 90 9.32 11.08 -0.08
N PHE A 91 8.51 10.26 -0.76
CA PHE A 91 7.32 9.62 -0.19
C PHE A 91 7.60 8.21 0.35
N GLY A 92 8.86 7.79 0.47
CA GLY A 92 9.21 6.45 0.94
C GLY A 92 9.05 5.35 -0.10
N PHE A 93 9.05 5.67 -1.40
CA PHE A 93 9.15 4.62 -2.42
C PHE A 93 10.53 3.96 -2.39
N LEU A 94 10.54 2.63 -2.35
CA LEU A 94 11.75 1.80 -2.41
C LEU A 94 12.05 1.44 -3.87
N TYR A 95 13.32 1.20 -4.16
CA TYR A 95 13.76 0.80 -5.50
C TYR A 95 14.80 -0.31 -5.35
N GLN A 96 14.71 -1.33 -6.19
CA GLN A 96 15.61 -2.49 -6.15
C GLN A 96 17.08 -2.12 -6.41
N SER A 97 17.31 -1.10 -7.24
CA SER A 97 18.63 -0.54 -7.52
C SER A 97 18.54 0.98 -7.74
N PRO A 98 19.67 1.71 -7.72
CA PRO A 98 19.71 3.13 -8.06
C PRO A 98 19.16 3.44 -9.47
N ASP A 99 19.36 2.52 -10.42
CA ASP A 99 19.00 2.69 -11.83
C ASP A 99 17.61 2.13 -12.18
N ALA A 100 16.89 1.54 -11.22
CA ALA A 100 15.57 0.98 -11.45
C ALA A 100 14.59 2.07 -11.94
N GLU A 101 13.92 1.82 -13.07
CA GLU A 101 13.05 2.81 -13.71
C GLU A 101 11.83 3.19 -12.87
N LEU A 102 11.27 2.19 -12.19
CA LEU A 102 10.06 2.28 -11.38
C LEU A 102 10.37 1.79 -9.96
N PRO A 103 9.73 2.38 -8.94
CA PRO A 103 9.87 1.89 -7.60
C PRO A 103 9.21 0.51 -7.41
N ILE A 104 9.70 -0.24 -6.43
CA ILE A 104 9.00 -1.36 -5.84
C ILE A 104 7.62 -0.89 -5.41
N GLY A 105 6.60 -1.70 -5.69
CA GLY A 105 5.23 -1.29 -5.44
C GLY A 105 4.55 -0.65 -6.64
N VAL A 106 5.25 -0.36 -7.74
CA VAL A 106 4.65 0.21 -8.95
C VAL A 106 4.75 -0.78 -10.11
N SER A 107 3.58 -1.23 -10.52
CA SER A 107 3.36 -2.14 -11.65
C SER A 107 3.18 -1.38 -12.95
N ARG A 108 3.40 -2.06 -14.09
CA ARG A 108 3.29 -1.49 -15.46
C ARG A 108 2.45 -2.40 -16.34
N ARG A 109 1.48 -1.79 -17.03
CA ARG A 109 0.57 -2.47 -17.96
C ARG A 109 0.24 -1.60 -19.16
N VAL A 110 0.05 -2.21 -20.32
CA VAL A 110 -0.46 -1.54 -21.52
C VAL A 110 -1.98 -1.64 -21.55
N VAL A 111 -2.65 -0.49 -21.51
CA VAL A 111 -4.11 -0.35 -21.52
C VAL A 111 -4.48 0.54 -22.68
N SER A 112 -5.23 -0.02 -23.63
CA SER A 112 -5.63 0.68 -24.85
C SER A 112 -4.47 1.36 -25.61
N GLY A 113 -3.36 0.64 -25.77
CA GLY A 113 -2.15 1.15 -26.43
C GLY A 113 -1.35 2.18 -25.63
N VAL A 114 -1.75 2.48 -24.38
CA VAL A 114 -1.04 3.41 -23.49
C VAL A 114 -0.44 2.64 -22.33
N GLU A 115 0.86 2.82 -22.10
CA GLU A 115 1.50 2.30 -20.91
C GLU A 115 1.05 3.09 -19.68
N ARG A 116 0.52 2.38 -18.69
CA ARG A 116 0.06 2.93 -17.42
C ARG A 116 0.78 2.24 -16.28
N VAL A 117 0.99 2.99 -15.21
CA VAL A 117 1.66 2.49 -14.02
C VAL A 117 0.86 2.82 -12.78
N TRP A 118 0.83 1.90 -11.82
CA TRP A 118 0.24 2.19 -10.52
C TRP A 118 0.62 1.20 -9.44
N LEU A 119 0.11 1.47 -8.23
CA LEU A 119 0.42 0.76 -7.02
C LEU A 119 -0.02 -0.71 -7.07
N ASN A 120 0.84 -1.59 -6.60
CA ASN A 120 0.52 -2.97 -6.23
C ASN A 120 0.68 -3.18 -4.71
N CYS A 121 0.51 -4.40 -4.23
CA CYS A 121 0.55 -4.72 -2.80
C CYS A 121 1.89 -4.38 -2.11
N SER A 122 3.02 -4.51 -2.82
CA SER A 122 4.35 -4.40 -2.22
C SER A 122 4.71 -2.97 -1.79
N VAL A 123 4.01 -1.94 -2.29
CA VAL A 123 4.22 -0.56 -1.83
C VAL A 123 3.96 -0.44 -0.32
N CYS A 124 3.00 -1.21 0.20
CA CYS A 124 2.61 -1.23 1.61
C CYS A 124 3.27 -2.38 2.40
N HIS A 125 3.69 -3.45 1.72
CA HIS A 125 4.10 -4.71 2.32
C HIS A 125 5.56 -5.08 2.01
N VAL A 126 6.44 -4.06 1.99
CA VAL A 126 7.89 -4.22 2.06
C VAL A 126 8.40 -3.30 3.16
N GLY A 127 8.91 -3.90 4.23
CA GLY A 127 9.60 -3.19 5.32
C GLY A 127 11.10 -3.10 5.05
N THR A 128 11.79 -2.22 5.77
CA THR A 128 13.26 -2.11 5.71
C THR A 128 13.89 -2.12 7.09
N TYR A 129 15.16 -2.52 7.17
CA TYR A 129 15.98 -2.28 8.35
C TYR A 129 17.45 -2.06 7.99
N ARG A 130 18.16 -1.39 8.90
CA ARG A 130 19.62 -1.32 8.98
C ARG A 130 20.06 -1.83 10.35
N LEU A 131 21.16 -2.57 10.42
CA LEU A 131 21.74 -2.87 11.72
C LEU A 131 22.46 -1.63 12.29
N PRO A 132 22.63 -1.56 13.62
CA PRO A 132 23.38 -0.47 14.24
C PRO A 132 24.76 -0.28 13.61
N GLY A 133 25.02 0.92 13.10
CA GLY A 133 26.29 1.29 12.48
C GLY A 133 26.45 0.90 11.01
N GLU A 134 25.49 0.20 10.41
CA GLU A 134 25.50 -0.13 8.99
C GLU A 134 24.81 0.97 8.16
N THR A 135 25.21 1.06 6.89
CA THR A 135 24.59 1.94 5.88
C THR A 135 23.70 1.17 4.92
N GLU A 136 23.93 -0.14 4.78
CA GLU A 136 23.16 -1.04 3.92
C GLU A 136 21.73 -1.14 4.44
N GLN A 137 20.77 -0.93 3.54
CA GLN A 137 19.35 -1.12 3.81
C GLN A 137 18.93 -2.51 3.36
N HIS A 138 18.44 -3.31 4.29
CA HIS A 138 17.85 -4.60 3.98
C HIS A 138 16.34 -4.45 3.79
N MET A 139 15.82 -5.02 2.72
CA MET A 139 14.38 -5.08 2.45
C MET A 139 13.80 -6.41 2.92
N ILE A 140 12.58 -6.38 3.46
CA ILE A 140 11.84 -7.55 3.92
C ILE A 140 10.52 -7.62 3.16
N PRO A 141 10.44 -8.39 2.05
CA PRO A 141 9.17 -8.68 1.40
C PRO A 141 8.19 -9.34 2.37
N GLY A 142 6.98 -8.80 2.44
CA GLY A 142 5.91 -9.27 3.33
C GLY A 142 5.87 -8.59 4.70
N ALA A 143 6.90 -7.82 5.09
CA ALA A 143 6.86 -6.97 6.28
C ALA A 143 6.00 -5.72 6.04
N PRO A 144 5.44 -5.11 7.09
CA PRO A 144 4.80 -3.82 6.96
C PRO A 144 5.81 -2.74 6.57
N SER A 145 5.45 -1.88 5.61
CA SER A 145 6.28 -0.72 5.28
C SER A 145 6.37 0.22 6.48
N ASN A 146 7.58 0.56 6.89
CA ASN A 146 7.89 1.52 7.95
C ASN A 146 8.28 2.90 7.39
N ASN A 147 8.33 3.06 6.07
CA ASN A 147 8.87 4.23 5.40
C ASN A 147 7.87 4.93 4.44
N LEU A 148 6.86 4.23 3.92
CA LEU A 148 5.88 4.79 2.96
C LEU A 148 5.07 5.93 3.55
N ARG A 149 5.10 7.10 2.91
CA ARG A 149 4.35 8.32 3.28
C ARG A 149 3.13 8.50 2.37
N LEU A 150 2.19 7.57 2.46
CA LEU A 150 1.05 7.51 1.53
C LEU A 150 0.16 8.76 1.56
N GLN A 151 -0.09 9.34 2.74
CA GLN A 151 -0.86 10.59 2.84
C GLN A 151 -0.20 11.77 2.13
N GLU A 152 1.13 11.85 2.22
CA GLU A 152 1.90 12.91 1.57
C GLU A 152 1.88 12.75 0.05
N LEU A 153 1.97 11.51 -0.45
CA LEU A 153 1.78 11.21 -1.88
C LEU A 153 0.37 11.63 -2.34
N ILE A 154 -0.67 11.26 -1.58
CA ILE A 154 -2.06 11.63 -1.89
C ILE A 154 -2.20 13.16 -1.94
N THR A 155 -1.70 13.85 -0.91
CA THR A 155 -1.76 15.32 -0.82
C THR A 155 -1.01 15.98 -1.98
N PHE A 156 0.17 15.44 -2.33
CA PHE A 156 0.91 15.89 -3.50
C PHE A 156 0.12 15.76 -4.79
N LEU A 157 -0.53 14.62 -5.05
CA LEU A 157 -1.33 14.42 -6.26
C LEU A 157 -2.55 15.35 -6.31
N ILE A 158 -3.18 15.62 -5.16
CA ILE A 158 -4.27 16.61 -5.03
C ILE A 158 -3.76 18.01 -5.40
N ASP A 159 -2.59 18.40 -4.88
CA ASP A 159 -1.97 19.70 -5.16
C ASP A 159 -1.62 19.86 -6.65
N VAL A 160 -1.04 18.82 -7.27
CA VAL A 160 -0.75 18.78 -8.72
C VAL A 160 -2.04 18.98 -9.53
N GLY A 161 -3.13 18.33 -9.13
CA GLY A 161 -4.43 18.51 -9.76
C GLY A 161 -4.90 19.97 -9.76
N ARG A 162 -4.70 20.68 -8.65
CA ARG A 162 -5.11 22.08 -8.46
C ARG A 162 -4.14 23.11 -9.02
N ASP A 163 -2.90 22.72 -9.30
CA ASP A 163 -1.84 23.62 -9.74
C ASP A 163 -2.10 24.14 -11.18
N PRO A 164 -2.20 25.46 -11.40
CA PRO A 164 -2.26 26.05 -12.74
C PRO A 164 -0.97 25.80 -13.56
N GLY A 165 0.16 25.60 -12.89
CA GLY A 165 1.44 25.25 -13.50
C GLY A 165 1.47 23.84 -14.09
N PHE A 166 0.57 22.94 -13.65
CA PHE A 166 0.36 21.66 -14.30
C PHE A 166 -0.46 21.84 -15.58
N ASN A 167 0.24 22.17 -16.67
CA ASN A 167 -0.32 22.36 -18.01
C ASN A 167 0.36 21.45 -19.05
N ALA A 168 -0.26 21.32 -20.23
CA ALA A 168 0.21 20.42 -21.28
C ALA A 168 1.63 20.72 -21.76
N ASP A 169 2.01 22.00 -21.87
CA ASP A 169 3.32 22.41 -22.38
C ASP A 169 4.41 22.07 -21.37
N ALA A 170 4.19 22.37 -20.09
CA ALA A 170 5.10 22.02 -19.02
C ALA A 170 5.26 20.49 -18.89
N LEU A 171 4.16 19.74 -19.02
CA LEU A 171 4.21 18.28 -19.00
C LEU A 171 5.00 17.70 -20.17
N ILE A 172 4.73 18.15 -21.41
CA ILE A 172 5.45 17.68 -22.60
C ILE A 172 6.93 18.06 -22.53
N ALA A 173 7.26 19.27 -22.04
CA ALA A 173 8.64 19.70 -21.85
C ALA A 173 9.37 18.81 -20.83
N ALA A 174 8.72 18.45 -19.72
CA ALA A 174 9.30 17.54 -18.74
C ALA A 174 9.48 16.11 -19.31
N ILE A 175 8.49 15.59 -20.05
CA ILE A 175 8.60 14.27 -20.70
C ILE A 175 9.79 14.21 -21.67
N ASN A 176 10.02 15.28 -22.44
CA ASN A 176 11.11 15.37 -23.42
C ASN A 176 12.45 15.84 -22.83
N SER A 177 12.56 15.95 -21.51
CA SER A 177 13.84 16.27 -20.86
C SER A 177 14.76 15.04 -20.84
N ASP A 178 16.07 15.24 -20.88
CA ASP A 178 17.08 14.17 -20.84
C ASP A 178 16.91 13.23 -19.64
N GLU A 179 16.35 13.73 -18.52
CA GLU A 179 16.14 12.94 -17.31
C GLU A 179 14.92 11.99 -17.41
N VAL A 180 13.91 12.35 -18.20
CA VAL A 180 12.75 11.48 -18.43
C VAL A 180 12.96 10.61 -19.67
N GLY A 181 13.54 11.16 -20.74
CA GLY A 181 13.89 10.42 -21.95
C GLY A 181 12.68 9.93 -22.76
N GLY A 182 11.56 10.67 -22.75
CA GLY A 182 10.36 10.26 -23.49
C GLY A 182 10.42 10.57 -24.99
N ASP A 183 11.21 11.56 -25.41
CA ASP A 183 11.47 11.94 -26.81
C ASP A 183 10.24 11.95 -27.76
N LEU A 184 9.14 12.52 -27.29
CA LEU A 184 7.87 12.53 -28.02
C LEU A 184 8.01 13.23 -29.37
N ASN A 185 7.58 12.57 -30.44
CA ASN A 185 7.51 13.14 -31.78
C ASN A 185 6.33 14.13 -31.93
N VAL A 186 6.23 14.81 -33.07
CA VAL A 186 5.20 15.86 -33.31
C VAL A 186 3.77 15.33 -33.14
N PHE A 187 3.52 14.10 -33.57
CA PHE A 187 2.20 13.48 -33.46
C PHE A 187 1.89 13.10 -32.02
N GLU A 188 2.84 12.50 -31.31
CA GLU A 188 2.70 12.14 -29.90
C GLU A 188 2.49 13.38 -29.02
N ARG A 189 3.22 14.47 -29.26
CA ARG A 189 3.00 15.76 -28.57
C ARG A 189 1.58 16.26 -28.75
N THR A 190 1.02 16.11 -29.95
CA THR A 190 -0.36 16.50 -30.25
C THR A 190 -1.36 15.63 -29.46
N ILE A 191 -1.14 14.31 -29.42
CA ILE A 191 -1.94 13.39 -28.60
C ILE A 191 -1.83 13.76 -27.11
N TYR A 192 -0.61 13.99 -26.61
CA TYR A 192 -0.39 14.34 -25.22
C TYR A 192 -1.11 15.64 -24.85
N ARG A 193 -1.01 16.67 -25.69
CA ARG A 193 -1.61 17.98 -25.45
C ARG A 193 -3.14 17.93 -25.45
N HIS A 194 -3.74 17.26 -26.43
CA HIS A 194 -5.19 17.36 -26.67
C HIS A 194 -6.00 16.18 -26.12
N ILE A 195 -5.37 15.06 -25.81
CA ILE A 195 -6.06 13.82 -25.38
C ILE A 195 -5.60 13.37 -24.00
N VAL A 196 -4.29 13.19 -23.79
CA VAL A 196 -3.78 12.63 -22.54
C VAL A 196 -3.86 13.63 -21.40
N PHE A 197 -3.30 14.83 -21.60
CA PHE A 197 -3.23 15.85 -20.55
C PHE A 197 -4.62 16.25 -20.01
N PRO A 198 -5.65 16.54 -20.83
CA PRO A 198 -6.97 16.89 -20.31
C PRO A 198 -7.58 15.79 -19.42
N ARG A 199 -7.39 14.52 -19.79
CA ARG A 199 -7.87 13.37 -18.99
C ARG A 199 -7.13 13.24 -17.68
N VAL A 200 -5.80 13.37 -17.70
CA VAL A 200 -4.96 13.33 -16.49
C VAL A 200 -5.30 14.49 -15.56
N LYS A 201 -5.41 15.71 -16.10
CA LYS A 201 -5.78 16.90 -15.33
C LYS A 201 -7.15 16.73 -14.67
N TYR A 202 -8.14 16.25 -15.43
CA TYR A 202 -9.47 15.96 -14.90
C TYR A 202 -9.42 14.90 -13.80
N ALA A 203 -8.69 13.80 -14.00
CA ALA A 203 -8.58 12.72 -13.02
C ALA A 203 -7.96 13.19 -11.70
N PHE A 204 -6.90 14.00 -11.74
CA PHE A 204 -6.30 14.57 -10.52
C PHE A 204 -7.22 15.58 -9.82
N LEU A 205 -7.97 16.38 -10.59
CA LEU A 205 -8.99 17.28 -10.02
C LEU A 205 -10.12 16.50 -9.34
N ASP A 206 -10.66 15.47 -9.99
CA ASP A 206 -11.71 14.61 -9.42
C ASP A 206 -11.24 13.92 -8.14
N LEU A 207 -10.02 13.37 -8.16
CA LEU A 207 -9.39 12.79 -6.96
C LEU A 207 -9.30 13.82 -5.82
N GLY A 208 -8.85 15.03 -6.11
CA GLY A 208 -8.78 16.13 -5.15
C GLY A 208 -10.12 16.58 -4.58
N ASN A 209 -11.21 16.42 -5.32
CA ASN A 209 -12.55 16.68 -4.83
C ASN A 209 -13.05 15.55 -3.93
N ARG A 210 -12.88 14.29 -4.33
CA ARG A 210 -13.32 13.11 -3.55
C ARG A 210 -12.54 12.96 -2.25
N LEU A 211 -11.24 13.30 -2.25
CA LEU A 211 -10.36 13.19 -1.09
C LEU A 211 -10.16 14.50 -0.32
N ALA A 212 -11.03 15.50 -0.53
CA ALA A 212 -10.93 16.78 0.16
C ALA A 212 -10.95 16.67 1.70
N PHE A 213 -11.52 15.59 2.26
CA PHE A 213 -11.54 15.36 3.71
C PHE A 213 -10.15 15.03 4.29
N VAL A 214 -9.19 14.56 3.48
CA VAL A 214 -7.85 14.16 3.93
C VAL A 214 -7.12 15.33 4.59
N SER A 215 -7.37 16.57 4.15
CA SER A 215 -6.76 17.77 4.74
C SER A 215 -7.27 18.08 6.16
N ARG A 216 -8.33 17.42 6.63
CA ARG A 216 -8.86 17.55 8.00
C ARG A 216 -8.37 16.44 8.93
N GLN A 217 -7.64 15.46 8.39
CA GLN A 217 -7.09 14.38 9.18
C GLN A 217 -5.79 14.82 9.85
N GLU A 218 -5.47 14.18 10.97
CA GLU A 218 -4.13 14.25 11.52
C GLU A 218 -3.12 13.67 10.50
N PRO A 219 -1.88 14.20 10.46
CA PRO A 219 -0.84 13.63 9.63
C PRO A 219 -0.58 12.17 9.99
N TRP A 220 -0.64 11.26 9.01
CA TRP A 220 -0.52 9.82 9.24
C TRP A 220 0.90 9.43 9.64
N GLY A 221 1.90 10.05 9.03
CA GLY A 221 3.32 9.66 9.13
C GLY A 221 3.69 8.42 8.31
N PRO A 222 4.98 8.06 8.23
CA PRO A 222 5.50 6.97 7.40
C PRO A 222 5.14 5.58 7.93
N GLY A 223 4.54 4.74 7.09
CA GLY A 223 4.13 3.37 7.43
C GLY A 223 2.67 3.23 7.88
N ARG A 224 1.87 4.29 7.72
CA ARG A 224 0.43 4.29 8.08
C ARG A 224 -0.47 4.60 6.89
N VAL A 225 -1.70 4.11 7.02
CA VAL A 225 -2.79 4.34 6.07
C VAL A 225 -4.11 4.53 6.79
N ASP A 226 -4.94 5.44 6.30
CA ASP A 226 -6.39 5.34 6.53
C ASP A 226 -6.98 4.37 5.51
N THR A 227 -7.30 3.16 5.99
CA THR A 227 -7.79 2.08 5.12
C THR A 227 -9.17 2.37 4.53
N PHE A 228 -10.05 3.07 5.24
CA PHE A 228 -11.48 3.05 4.95
C PHE A 228 -12.06 4.36 4.47
N ASN A 229 -11.61 5.50 4.96
CA ASN A 229 -12.23 6.76 4.55
C ASN A 229 -11.96 7.09 3.07
N PRO A 230 -10.74 6.89 2.52
CA PRO A 230 -10.53 7.05 1.09
C PRO A 230 -11.43 6.10 0.28
N TYR A 231 -11.61 4.88 0.79
CA TYR A 231 -12.41 3.85 0.14
C TYR A 231 -13.90 4.20 0.11
N LYS A 232 -14.47 4.64 1.23
CA LYS A 232 -15.83 5.20 1.34
C LYS A 232 -16.05 6.35 0.36
N ALA A 233 -15.09 7.27 0.26
CA ALA A 233 -15.20 8.45 -0.58
C ALA A 233 -15.09 8.11 -2.08
N ILE A 234 -14.11 7.29 -2.46
CA ILE A 234 -13.80 7.02 -3.88
C ILE A 234 -14.77 6.00 -4.47
N GLN A 235 -15.04 4.90 -3.77
CA GLN A 235 -15.77 3.76 -4.34
C GLN A 235 -17.28 3.85 -4.08
N PHE A 236 -17.69 4.54 -3.02
CA PHE A 236 -19.09 4.60 -2.61
C PHE A 236 -19.67 6.02 -2.52
N ASN A 237 -18.88 7.06 -2.81
CA ASN A 237 -19.29 8.47 -2.73
C ASN A 237 -19.96 8.83 -1.40
N PHE A 238 -19.51 8.25 -0.29
CA PHE A 238 -20.04 8.61 1.03
C PHE A 238 -19.79 10.09 1.31
N PRO A 239 -20.73 10.80 1.96
CA PRO A 239 -20.50 12.18 2.33
C PRO A 239 -19.43 12.23 3.43
N MET A 240 -18.34 12.95 3.15
CA MET A 240 -17.21 13.10 4.07
C MET A 240 -17.15 14.52 4.64
N GLY A 241 -18.29 15.18 4.85
CA GLY A 241 -18.37 16.49 5.48
C GLY A 241 -18.25 16.42 7.02
N PRO A 242 -17.97 17.54 7.71
CA PRO A 242 -17.88 17.56 9.18
C PRO A 242 -19.14 17.06 9.91
N GLY A 243 -20.32 17.19 9.30
CA GLY A 243 -21.57 16.64 9.85
C GLY A 243 -21.81 15.16 9.56
N ASN A 244 -20.94 14.49 8.79
CA ASN A 244 -21.15 13.11 8.33
C ASN A 244 -20.15 12.11 8.92
N ILE A 245 -18.98 12.58 9.36
CA ILE A 245 -17.94 11.72 9.96
C ILE A 245 -17.43 12.36 11.26
N GLY A 246 -17.50 11.60 12.34
CA GLY A 246 -16.99 12.03 13.65
C GLY A 246 -15.47 12.07 13.71
N GLY A 247 -14.90 12.83 14.67
CA GLY A 247 -13.45 13.03 14.79
C GLY A 247 -12.64 11.74 14.95
N ALA A 248 -13.12 10.78 15.74
CA ALA A 248 -12.46 9.48 15.89
C ALA A 248 -12.48 8.67 14.57
N ALA A 249 -13.64 8.59 13.92
CA ALA A 249 -13.79 7.87 12.65
C ALA A 249 -13.00 8.54 11.51
N LEU A 250 -12.82 9.86 11.55
CA LEU A 250 -12.00 10.62 10.61
C LEU A 250 -10.52 10.32 10.78
N ASN A 251 -10.05 9.99 11.99
CA ASN A 251 -8.64 9.74 12.31
C ASN A 251 -8.39 8.27 12.64
N GLY A 252 -8.73 7.39 11.70
CA GLY A 252 -8.57 5.95 11.85
C GLY A 252 -7.34 5.35 11.17
N SER A 253 -6.22 6.08 11.12
CA SER A 253 -5.02 5.60 10.43
C SER A 253 -4.29 4.53 11.24
N SER A 254 -3.92 3.44 10.58
CA SER A 254 -3.28 2.26 11.16
C SER A 254 -2.01 1.88 10.41
N ASP A 255 -1.11 1.18 11.09
CA ASP A 255 0.08 0.59 10.47
C ASP A 255 -0.34 -0.55 9.51
N TYR A 256 0.52 -0.89 8.56
CA TYR A 256 0.27 -2.05 7.71
C TYR A 256 0.46 -3.34 8.52
N PRO A 257 -0.30 -4.41 8.26
CA PRO A 257 -0.01 -5.73 8.82
C PRO A 257 1.08 -6.45 8.02
N ALA A 258 1.77 -7.40 8.64
CA ALA A 258 2.60 -8.36 7.92
C ALA A 258 1.72 -9.36 7.14
N ILE A 259 2.23 -9.87 6.03
CA ILE A 259 1.49 -10.75 5.11
C ILE A 259 2.13 -12.12 4.92
N TRP A 260 3.13 -12.51 5.71
CA TRP A 260 3.65 -13.87 5.71
C TRP A 260 2.72 -14.85 6.42
N GLN A 261 2.89 -16.15 6.17
CA GLN A 261 2.15 -17.23 6.83
C GLN A 261 0.63 -17.02 6.83
N GLN A 262 0.03 -16.84 5.65
CA GLN A 262 -1.40 -16.55 5.54
C GLN A 262 -2.28 -17.80 5.56
N ARG A 263 -1.74 -18.96 5.16
CA ARG A 263 -2.46 -20.23 5.21
C ARG A 263 -3.03 -20.55 6.61
N PRO A 264 -2.25 -20.50 7.70
CA PRO A 264 -2.78 -20.79 9.03
C PRO A 264 -3.72 -19.70 9.58
N ARG A 265 -3.84 -18.55 8.91
CA ARG A 265 -4.70 -17.43 9.34
C ARG A 265 -6.09 -17.48 8.70
N GLU A 266 -6.32 -18.34 7.72
CA GLU A 266 -7.66 -18.52 7.14
C GLU A 266 -8.66 -18.94 8.24
N GLY A 267 -9.79 -18.24 8.32
CA GLY A 267 -10.81 -18.46 9.36
C GLY A 267 -10.55 -17.75 10.70
N MET A 268 -9.40 -17.08 10.88
CA MET A 268 -9.19 -16.12 11.96
C MET A 268 -9.83 -14.77 11.59
N ASN A 269 -10.14 -13.92 12.57
CA ASN A 269 -10.52 -12.54 12.28
C ASN A 269 -9.29 -11.75 11.78
N LEU A 270 -9.37 -11.23 10.56
CA LEU A 270 -8.33 -10.53 9.81
C LEU A 270 -8.56 -9.01 9.81
N HIS A 271 -7.57 -8.28 9.28
CA HIS A 271 -7.39 -6.83 9.51
C HIS A 271 -7.20 -6.53 11.00
N TRP A 272 -6.92 -5.26 11.34
CA TRP A 272 -6.75 -4.86 12.72
C TRP A 272 -8.03 -5.03 13.52
N ASP A 273 -9.17 -4.64 12.95
CA ASP A 273 -10.50 -4.66 13.54
C ASP A 273 -11.22 -6.01 13.42
N GLY A 274 -10.55 -7.06 12.93
CA GLY A 274 -11.13 -8.39 12.86
C GLY A 274 -12.34 -8.52 11.94
N ASN A 275 -12.47 -7.65 10.94
CA ASN A 275 -13.72 -7.41 10.24
C ASN A 275 -14.04 -8.38 9.10
N ASN A 276 -13.20 -9.39 8.87
CA ASN A 276 -13.37 -10.41 7.84
C ASN A 276 -12.51 -11.62 8.22
N ASP A 277 -12.95 -12.83 7.93
CA ASP A 277 -12.25 -14.07 8.27
C ASP A 277 -11.84 -14.93 7.05
N SER A 278 -11.96 -14.37 5.85
CA SER A 278 -11.42 -14.95 4.62
C SER A 278 -10.26 -14.14 4.08
N VAL A 279 -9.11 -14.79 3.95
CA VAL A 279 -7.92 -14.16 3.41
C VAL A 279 -8.15 -13.73 1.96
N ALA A 280 -8.87 -14.52 1.16
CA ALA A 280 -9.18 -14.19 -0.24
C ALA A 280 -10.03 -12.90 -0.37
N GLU A 281 -11.09 -12.74 0.44
CA GLU A 281 -11.88 -11.51 0.46
C GLU A 281 -11.05 -10.31 0.93
N ARG A 282 -10.27 -10.52 2.00
CA ARG A 282 -9.37 -9.49 2.53
C ARG A 282 -8.38 -9.00 1.48
N ASN A 283 -7.76 -9.88 0.71
CA ASN A 283 -6.78 -9.49 -0.33
C ASN A 283 -7.42 -8.69 -1.45
N LEU A 284 -8.61 -9.10 -1.89
CA LEU A 284 -9.38 -8.34 -2.86
C LEU A 284 -9.74 -6.95 -2.31
N SER A 285 -10.09 -6.84 -1.02
CA SER A 285 -10.37 -5.56 -0.40
C SER A 285 -9.12 -4.68 -0.30
N ALA A 286 -7.96 -5.26 0.02
CA ALA A 286 -6.69 -4.55 0.03
C ALA A 286 -6.30 -4.06 -1.39
N ALA A 287 -6.53 -4.88 -2.42
CA ALA A 287 -6.28 -4.50 -3.81
C ALA A 287 -7.14 -3.30 -4.25
N LEU A 288 -8.40 -3.22 -3.80
CA LEU A 288 -9.25 -2.05 -4.04
C LEU A 288 -8.65 -0.77 -3.42
N GLY A 289 -8.04 -0.88 -2.23
CA GLY A 289 -7.29 0.21 -1.59
C GLY A 289 -6.06 0.66 -2.39
N ALA A 290 -5.42 -0.25 -3.14
CA ALA A 290 -4.32 0.06 -4.05
C ALA A 290 -4.78 0.63 -5.42
N GLY A 291 -6.08 0.80 -5.64
CA GLY A 291 -6.64 1.40 -6.86
C GLY A 291 -7.27 0.42 -7.84
N VAL A 292 -7.42 -0.85 -7.47
CA VAL A 292 -8.25 -1.80 -8.24
C VAL A 292 -9.73 -1.40 -8.17
N THR A 293 -10.49 -1.77 -9.19
CA THR A 293 -11.97 -1.72 -9.17
C THR A 293 -12.55 -3.11 -9.41
N PRO A 294 -13.84 -3.34 -9.13
CA PRO A 294 -14.47 -4.63 -9.37
C PRO A 294 -14.34 -5.18 -10.79
N VAL A 295 -14.17 -4.30 -11.79
CA VAL A 295 -14.08 -4.66 -13.21
C VAL A 295 -12.63 -4.70 -13.73
N THR A 296 -11.66 -4.19 -12.98
CA THR A 296 -10.24 -4.17 -13.39
C THR A 296 -9.37 -5.17 -12.66
N VAL A 297 -9.92 -5.84 -11.63
CA VAL A 297 -9.19 -6.79 -10.78
C VAL A 297 -8.50 -7.89 -11.58
N ASP A 298 -7.18 -8.06 -11.40
CA ASP A 298 -6.44 -9.18 -11.98
C ASP A 298 -6.42 -10.37 -11.02
N ARG A 299 -7.48 -11.19 -11.10
CA ARG A 299 -7.64 -12.38 -10.24
C ARG A 299 -6.50 -13.39 -10.39
N ARG A 300 -5.91 -13.50 -11.59
CA ARG A 300 -4.84 -14.47 -11.85
C ARG A 300 -3.56 -14.04 -11.17
N SER A 301 -3.18 -12.77 -11.31
CA SER A 301 -2.00 -12.22 -10.64
C SER A 301 -2.16 -12.17 -9.14
N ILE A 302 -3.30 -11.67 -8.62
CA ILE A 302 -3.56 -11.69 -7.18
C ILE A 302 -3.47 -13.12 -6.64
N GLY A 303 -4.03 -14.10 -7.35
CA GLY A 303 -3.90 -15.52 -6.96
C GLY A 303 -2.47 -16.06 -6.93
N ARG A 304 -1.52 -15.50 -7.70
CA ARG A 304 -0.08 -15.84 -7.59
C ARG A 304 0.49 -15.30 -6.28
N ILE A 305 0.27 -14.01 -6.00
CA ILE A 305 0.68 -13.35 -4.76
C ILE A 305 0.10 -14.08 -3.54
N GLU A 306 -1.17 -14.50 -3.61
CA GLU A 306 -1.83 -15.30 -2.57
C GLU A 306 -1.10 -16.60 -2.27
N ARG A 307 -0.72 -17.36 -3.31
CA ARG A 307 0.03 -18.61 -3.14
C ARG A 307 1.42 -18.37 -2.56
N TRP A 308 2.10 -17.31 -3.00
CA TRP A 308 3.41 -16.93 -2.45
C TRP A 308 3.32 -16.61 -0.95
N MET A 309 2.37 -15.76 -0.56
CA MET A 309 2.23 -15.32 0.83
C MET A 309 1.62 -16.38 1.76
N TRP A 310 0.99 -17.43 1.21
CA TRP A 310 0.40 -18.52 1.98
C TRP A 310 1.42 -19.19 2.90
N ASP A 311 2.62 -19.43 2.36
CA ASP A 311 3.69 -20.19 3.01
C ASP A 311 4.98 -19.35 3.15
N LEU A 312 4.95 -18.06 2.81
CA LEU A 312 6.05 -17.11 3.03
C LEU A 312 6.42 -17.13 4.52
N GLN A 313 7.69 -17.34 4.83
CA GLN A 313 8.17 -17.37 6.20
C GLN A 313 8.53 -15.96 6.69
N PRO A 314 8.25 -15.62 7.96
CA PRO A 314 8.80 -14.41 8.57
C PRO A 314 10.34 -14.47 8.59
N PRO A 315 11.03 -13.32 8.51
CA PRO A 315 12.48 -13.29 8.63
C PRO A 315 12.92 -13.62 10.05
N ARG A 316 14.05 -14.31 10.19
CA ARG A 316 14.70 -14.49 11.50
C ARG A 316 15.23 -13.16 12.02
N PHE A 317 15.27 -13.00 13.33
CA PHE A 317 15.93 -11.84 13.94
C PHE A 317 17.39 -11.77 13.46
N PRO A 318 17.84 -10.62 12.91
CA PRO A 318 19.08 -10.54 12.16
C PRO A 318 20.34 -10.69 13.04
N ALA A 319 20.20 -10.47 14.36
CA ALA A 319 21.28 -10.66 15.34
C ALA A 319 20.99 -11.85 16.29
N ALA A 320 20.64 -13.00 15.72
CA ALA A 320 20.27 -14.20 16.46
C ALA A 320 21.38 -14.75 17.39
N ASP A 321 22.65 -14.45 17.06
CA ASP A 321 23.83 -14.73 17.86
C ASP A 321 23.90 -13.89 19.14
N LYS A 322 23.22 -12.74 19.17
CA LYS A 322 23.17 -11.83 20.33
C LYS A 322 22.01 -12.11 21.30
N ILE A 323 21.25 -13.18 21.07
CA ILE A 323 20.14 -13.56 21.95
C ILE A 323 20.69 -14.17 23.25
N ASP A 324 20.27 -13.63 24.38
CA ASP A 324 20.67 -14.13 25.70
C ASP A 324 19.92 -15.43 26.02
N ARG A 325 20.65 -16.55 25.98
CA ARG A 325 20.09 -17.90 26.20
C ARG A 325 19.59 -18.13 27.63
N ALA A 326 20.16 -17.45 28.63
CA ALA A 326 19.71 -17.59 30.02
C ALA A 326 18.34 -16.92 30.20
N LYS A 327 18.19 -15.73 29.62
CA LYS A 327 16.91 -15.00 29.61
C LYS A 327 15.85 -15.63 28.72
N LEU A 328 16.25 -16.29 27.62
CA LEU A 328 15.34 -16.91 26.67
C LEU A 328 14.37 -17.91 27.32
N ALA A 329 14.88 -18.79 28.20
CA ALA A 329 14.06 -19.81 28.86
C ALA A 329 13.05 -19.19 29.84
N GLU A 330 13.47 -18.20 30.63
CA GLU A 330 12.56 -17.44 31.50
C GLU A 330 11.50 -16.69 30.67
N GLY A 331 11.93 -16.07 29.57
CA GLY A 331 11.06 -15.37 28.62
C GLY A 331 9.99 -16.26 28.02
N GLU A 332 10.35 -17.51 27.66
CA GLU A 332 9.39 -18.51 27.17
C GLU A 332 8.32 -18.82 28.23
N HIS A 333 8.73 -19.11 29.46
CA HIS A 333 7.78 -19.38 30.55
C HIS A 333 6.85 -18.20 30.83
N LEU A 334 7.37 -16.97 30.82
CA LEU A 334 6.58 -15.76 30.98
C LEU A 334 5.63 -15.57 29.79
N PHE A 335 6.10 -15.77 28.56
CA PHE A 335 5.28 -15.60 27.38
C PHE A 335 4.11 -16.60 27.33
N VAL A 336 4.36 -17.86 27.70
CA VAL A 336 3.30 -18.88 27.84
C VAL A 336 2.25 -18.43 28.87
N ARG A 337 2.68 -17.79 29.97
CA ARG A 337 1.78 -17.37 31.04
C ARG A 337 0.95 -16.14 30.70
N TYR A 338 1.52 -15.16 30.00
CA TYR A 338 0.91 -13.84 29.82
C TYR A 338 0.41 -13.57 28.40
N CYS A 339 0.97 -14.22 27.38
CA CYS A 339 0.80 -13.82 25.98
C CYS A 339 0.15 -14.91 25.12
N SER A 340 0.52 -16.18 25.32
CA SER A 340 0.24 -17.24 24.33
C SER A 340 -1.24 -17.52 24.12
N GLU A 341 -2.10 -17.32 25.12
CA GLU A 341 -3.55 -17.52 24.99
C GLU A 341 -4.14 -16.67 23.85
N CYS A 342 -3.69 -15.41 23.72
CA CYS A 342 -4.14 -14.48 22.69
C CYS A 342 -3.32 -14.59 21.40
N HIS A 343 -2.03 -14.84 21.51
CA HIS A 343 -1.11 -14.69 20.39
C HIS A 343 -0.66 -16.00 19.74
N GLY A 344 -0.89 -17.16 20.37
CA GLY A 344 -0.14 -18.37 20.04
C GLY A 344 1.29 -18.26 20.54
N GLN A 345 2.17 -19.21 20.18
CA GLN A 345 3.57 -19.20 20.59
C GLN A 345 4.46 -19.96 19.61
N ARG A 346 5.77 -20.01 19.86
CA ARG A 346 6.67 -20.87 19.08
C ARG A 346 6.48 -22.35 19.46
N GLY A 347 6.36 -23.21 18.44
CA GLY A 347 6.33 -24.67 18.56
C GLY A 347 7.55 -25.36 17.90
N PRO A 348 7.59 -26.70 17.91
CA PRO A 348 8.71 -27.49 17.40
C PRO A 348 9.02 -27.30 15.90
N HIS A 349 8.00 -26.95 15.11
CA HIS A 349 8.08 -26.83 13.64
C HIS A 349 7.89 -25.39 13.14
N GLY A 350 8.01 -24.39 14.02
CA GLY A 350 7.73 -22.98 13.71
C GLY A 350 6.68 -22.41 14.65
N TYR A 351 6.08 -21.28 14.26
CA TYR A 351 5.01 -20.66 15.05
C TYR A 351 3.76 -21.56 15.08
N ASP A 352 3.12 -21.64 16.23
CA ASP A 352 1.97 -22.49 16.49
C ASP A 352 0.68 -21.67 16.42
N TYR A 353 -0.12 -21.97 15.39
CA TYR A 353 -1.36 -21.25 15.07
C TYR A 353 -2.62 -22.02 15.48
N ASP A 354 -2.48 -23.12 16.24
CA ASP A 354 -3.61 -23.99 16.60
C ASP A 354 -4.62 -23.27 17.50
N THR A 355 -5.75 -22.86 16.91
CA THR A 355 -6.83 -22.16 17.62
C THR A 355 -7.58 -23.05 18.61
N ASN A 356 -7.42 -24.37 18.57
CA ASN A 356 -7.93 -25.24 19.64
C ASN A 356 -7.04 -25.14 20.89
N ARG A 357 -5.74 -24.92 20.71
CA ARG A 357 -4.77 -24.73 21.79
C ARG A 357 -4.77 -23.31 22.33
N TYR A 358 -4.99 -22.33 21.46
CA TYR A 358 -5.07 -20.91 21.79
C TYR A 358 -6.44 -20.35 21.38
N PRO A 359 -7.51 -20.55 22.17
CA PRO A 359 -8.88 -20.22 21.78
C PRO A 359 -9.12 -18.74 21.45
N ARG A 360 -8.24 -17.84 21.91
CA ARG A 360 -8.33 -16.40 21.68
C ARG A 360 -7.47 -15.92 20.51
N LEU A 361 -6.66 -16.80 19.93
CA LEU A 361 -5.87 -16.53 18.74
C LEU A 361 -6.78 -16.25 17.55
N GLY A 362 -6.57 -15.11 16.89
CA GLY A 362 -7.42 -14.67 15.80
C GLY A 362 -8.84 -14.28 16.22
N LYS A 363 -9.11 -14.14 17.52
CA LYS A 363 -10.38 -13.58 18.04
C LYS A 363 -10.25 -12.09 18.30
N VAL A 364 -11.39 -11.42 18.42
CA VAL A 364 -11.44 -9.98 18.69
C VAL A 364 -11.42 -9.76 20.19
N GLU A 365 -10.53 -8.87 20.63
CA GLU A 365 -10.55 -8.31 21.97
C GLU A 365 -11.40 -7.03 21.98
N PRO A 366 -12.44 -6.94 22.82
CA PRO A 366 -13.29 -5.75 22.89
C PRO A 366 -12.49 -4.50 23.24
N LEU A 367 -12.85 -3.35 22.64
CA LEU A 367 -12.20 -2.06 22.94
C LEU A 367 -12.19 -1.72 24.43
N ALA A 368 -13.26 -2.06 25.14
CA ALA A 368 -13.38 -1.83 26.58
C ALA A 368 -12.37 -2.65 27.40
N GLU A 369 -11.90 -3.78 26.89
CA GLU A 369 -10.89 -4.63 27.52
C GLU A 369 -9.48 -4.25 27.08
N ILE A 370 -9.25 -4.13 25.77
CA ILE A 370 -7.90 -3.85 25.23
C ILE A 370 -7.46 -2.40 25.45
N GLY A 371 -8.38 -1.44 25.53
CA GLY A 371 -8.10 -0.03 25.88
C GLY A 371 -7.24 0.75 24.88
N THR A 372 -7.01 0.22 23.68
CA THR A 372 -6.21 0.89 22.63
C THR A 372 -7.05 1.92 21.86
N ASP A 373 -6.39 2.78 21.07
CA ASP A 373 -7.04 3.87 20.32
C ASP A 373 -8.24 3.37 19.49
N PRO A 374 -9.44 3.99 19.58
CA PRO A 374 -10.63 3.50 18.90
C PRO A 374 -10.77 3.98 17.44
N GLY A 375 -9.90 4.86 16.94
CA GLY A 375 -10.08 5.56 15.67
C GLY A 375 -10.23 4.62 14.47
N ARG A 376 -9.36 3.59 14.39
CA ARG A 376 -9.38 2.61 13.29
C ARG A 376 -10.63 1.73 13.32
N TRP A 377 -11.15 1.38 14.49
CA TRP A 377 -12.43 0.70 14.64
C TRP A 377 -13.62 1.62 14.34
N ALA A 378 -13.58 2.87 14.83
CA ALA A 378 -14.63 3.86 14.63
C ALA A 378 -14.80 4.24 13.14
N SER A 379 -13.72 4.20 12.36
CA SER A 379 -13.76 4.42 10.92
C SER A 379 -14.46 3.27 10.18
N TYR A 380 -14.65 2.10 10.77
CA TYR A 380 -15.42 1.01 10.16
C TYR A 380 -16.87 1.03 10.66
N THR A 381 -17.80 1.47 9.83
CA THR A 381 -19.21 1.68 10.23
C THR A 381 -20.12 0.61 9.63
N ASP A 382 -21.27 0.35 10.26
CA ASP A 382 -22.23 -0.65 9.75
C ASP A 382 -22.75 -0.30 8.36
N ASN A 383 -22.96 0.99 8.07
CA ASN A 383 -23.31 1.44 6.72
C ASN A 383 -22.21 1.11 5.70
N PHE A 384 -20.95 1.22 6.10
CA PHE A 384 -19.84 0.89 5.24
C PHE A 384 -19.69 -0.63 5.06
N VAL A 385 -19.90 -1.44 6.11
CA VAL A 385 -20.01 -2.91 6.02
C VAL A 385 -21.07 -3.32 4.99
N ALA A 386 -22.27 -2.71 5.08
CA ALA A 386 -23.35 -3.00 4.15
C ALA A 386 -22.97 -2.70 2.71
N ALA A 387 -22.36 -1.53 2.46
CA ALA A 387 -21.88 -1.14 1.14
C ALA A 387 -20.75 -2.06 0.62
N GLN A 388 -19.80 -2.42 1.47
CA GLN A 388 -18.66 -3.27 1.11
C GLN A 388 -19.11 -4.67 0.68
N ASN A 389 -20.09 -5.28 1.35
CA ASN A 389 -20.65 -6.59 0.97
C ASN A 389 -21.51 -6.58 -0.31
N LEU A 390 -21.69 -5.41 -0.96
CA LEU A 390 -22.26 -5.32 -2.30
C LEU A 390 -21.20 -5.42 -3.40
N LEU A 391 -19.91 -5.32 -3.05
CA LEU A 391 -18.85 -5.41 -4.04
C LEU A 391 -18.74 -6.81 -4.63
N TYR A 392 -18.37 -6.82 -5.91
CA TYR A 392 -18.28 -8.02 -6.71
C TYR A 392 -19.61 -8.80 -6.78
N ALA A 393 -20.75 -8.14 -6.58
CA ALA A 393 -22.05 -8.74 -6.86
C ALA A 393 -22.11 -9.25 -8.31
N GLY A 394 -22.58 -10.48 -8.48
CA GLY A 394 -22.59 -11.18 -9.78
C GLY A 394 -21.31 -11.97 -10.10
N TYR A 395 -20.25 -11.87 -9.29
CA TYR A 395 -19.04 -12.67 -9.42
C TYR A 395 -18.99 -13.80 -8.37
N PRO A 396 -18.30 -14.92 -8.65
CA PRO A 396 -18.10 -16.00 -7.67
C PRO A 396 -17.34 -15.58 -6.41
N TRP A 397 -16.57 -14.49 -6.48
CA TRP A 397 -15.80 -13.91 -5.36
C TRP A 397 -16.48 -12.69 -4.74
N ARG A 398 -17.81 -12.62 -4.80
CA ARG A 398 -18.60 -11.61 -4.10
C ARG A 398 -18.22 -11.57 -2.63
N PHE A 399 -18.06 -10.37 -2.08
CA PHE A 399 -17.86 -10.18 -0.64
C PHE A 399 -19.10 -10.59 0.16
N GLN A 400 -18.90 -11.39 1.19
CA GLN A 400 -19.95 -11.92 2.05
C GLN A 400 -19.58 -11.92 3.54
N ARG A 401 -18.30 -11.76 3.88
CA ARG A 401 -17.79 -12.05 5.23
C ARG A 401 -17.39 -10.80 6.00
N PHE A 402 -17.54 -9.62 5.38
CA PHE A 402 -17.26 -8.36 6.06
C PHE A 402 -18.30 -8.06 7.14
N HIS A 403 -17.87 -7.77 8.35
CA HIS A 403 -18.74 -7.48 9.49
C HIS A 403 -18.06 -6.53 10.48
N LYS A 404 -18.85 -5.72 11.18
CA LYS A 404 -18.31 -4.88 12.26
C LYS A 404 -18.16 -5.70 13.53
N THR A 405 -17.03 -5.54 14.22
CA THR A 405 -16.73 -6.20 15.49
C THR A 405 -16.77 -5.18 16.63
N GLU A 406 -16.42 -5.62 17.85
CA GLU A 406 -16.36 -4.78 19.05
C GLU A 406 -14.94 -4.32 19.42
N GLY A 407 -13.92 -4.63 18.61
CA GLY A 407 -12.55 -4.19 18.87
C GLY A 407 -11.51 -4.70 17.89
N TYR A 408 -10.37 -5.17 18.39
CA TYR A 408 -9.21 -5.50 17.56
C TYR A 408 -8.85 -6.98 17.65
N ALA A 409 -8.45 -7.57 16.52
CA ALA A 409 -8.09 -8.98 16.44
C ALA A 409 -6.73 -9.27 17.09
N ASN A 410 -6.64 -10.40 17.79
CA ASN A 410 -5.41 -10.91 18.36
C ASN A 410 -4.59 -11.59 17.26
N HIS A 411 -3.56 -10.89 16.77
CA HIS A 411 -2.69 -11.40 15.71
C HIS A 411 -1.59 -12.31 16.27
N PRO A 412 -1.22 -13.39 15.55
CA PRO A 412 0.06 -14.07 15.73
C PRO A 412 1.25 -13.09 15.77
N LEU A 413 2.25 -13.39 16.61
CA LEU A 413 3.47 -12.60 16.82
C LEU A 413 4.71 -13.18 16.11
N ASP A 414 4.50 -14.00 15.10
CA ASP A 414 5.54 -14.48 14.19
C ASP A 414 6.24 -13.31 13.47
N GLY A 415 7.57 -13.30 13.51
CA GLY A 415 8.40 -12.23 12.96
C GLY A 415 8.19 -10.86 13.61
N ILE A 416 7.76 -10.82 14.88
CA ILE A 416 7.36 -9.58 15.58
C ILE A 416 8.45 -8.50 15.59
N TRP A 417 9.72 -8.89 15.58
CA TRP A 417 10.84 -7.94 15.55
C TRP A 417 10.83 -7.01 14.32
N ALA A 418 10.30 -7.49 13.19
CA ALA A 418 10.24 -6.79 11.91
C ALA A 418 8.93 -6.00 11.71
N ARG A 419 8.16 -5.81 12.79
CA ARG A 419 6.82 -5.20 12.77
C ARG A 419 6.70 -3.98 13.67
N SER A 420 7.83 -3.37 14.03
CA SER A 420 7.86 -2.07 14.71
C SER A 420 7.39 -0.98 13.75
N PRO A 421 6.70 0.07 14.23
CA PRO A 421 6.18 0.26 15.59
C PRO A 421 4.99 -0.65 15.94
N TYR A 422 4.66 -0.75 17.22
CA TYR A 422 3.67 -1.70 17.76
C TYR A 422 2.31 -1.05 18.07
N LEU A 423 1.30 -1.92 18.28
CA LEU A 423 -0.14 -1.65 18.24
C LEU A 423 -0.65 -1.37 16.82
N HIS A 424 -1.97 -1.36 16.64
CA HIS A 424 -2.58 -1.19 15.33
C HIS A 424 -2.25 0.16 14.67
N ASN A 425 -1.95 1.20 15.44
CA ASN A 425 -1.69 2.56 14.98
C ASN A 425 -0.20 2.96 15.03
N GLY A 426 0.68 2.00 15.33
CA GLY A 426 2.13 2.23 15.41
C GLY A 426 2.54 3.27 16.45
N SER A 427 1.80 3.36 17.55
CA SER A 427 1.98 4.40 18.58
C SER A 427 3.06 4.07 19.62
N VAL A 428 3.50 2.81 19.68
CA VAL A 428 4.50 2.32 20.64
C VAL A 428 5.77 1.88 19.90
N PRO A 429 6.93 2.52 20.12
CA PRO A 429 8.06 2.37 19.20
C PRO A 429 8.80 1.03 19.32
N THR A 430 8.98 0.49 20.53
CA THR A 430 9.77 -0.73 20.78
C THR A 430 8.97 -1.77 21.58
N LEU A 431 9.33 -3.06 21.50
CA LEU A 431 8.72 -4.09 22.36
C LEU A 431 8.97 -3.78 23.83
N ARG A 432 10.13 -3.20 24.16
CA ARG A 432 10.42 -2.76 25.52
C ARG A 432 9.45 -1.71 26.02
N ASP A 433 9.04 -0.78 25.16
CA ASP A 433 8.02 0.23 25.49
C ASP A 433 6.62 -0.39 25.58
N LEU A 434 6.29 -1.36 24.74
CA LEU A 434 4.99 -2.07 24.79
C LEU A 434 4.77 -2.75 26.14
N LEU A 435 5.85 -3.29 26.71
CA LEU A 435 5.85 -3.91 28.04
C LEU A 435 5.88 -2.88 29.19
N GLU A 436 5.83 -1.58 28.95
CA GLU A 436 5.59 -0.57 29.99
C GLU A 436 4.10 -0.16 30.03
N PRO A 437 3.56 0.20 31.21
CA PRO A 437 2.25 0.84 31.29
C PRO A 437 2.25 2.13 30.46
N SER A 438 1.10 2.52 29.93
CA SER A 438 0.98 3.65 29.00
C SER A 438 1.52 4.96 29.57
N SER A 439 1.42 5.16 30.89
CA SER A 439 1.99 6.30 31.63
C SER A 439 3.52 6.42 31.55
N ARG A 440 4.23 5.35 31.16
CA ARG A 440 5.69 5.30 31.01
C ARG A 440 6.14 5.13 29.56
N ARG A 441 5.22 4.97 28.61
CA ARG A 441 5.53 4.90 27.18
C ARG A 441 5.90 6.29 26.65
N PRO A 442 6.78 6.40 25.64
CA PRO A 442 7.07 7.69 25.01
C PRO A 442 5.81 8.36 24.46
N SER A 443 5.53 9.59 24.89
CA SER A 443 4.38 10.38 24.40
C SER A 443 4.70 11.16 23.11
N VAL A 444 5.98 11.46 22.89
CA VAL A 444 6.50 12.13 21.69
C VAL A 444 7.81 11.48 21.29
N TRP A 445 7.92 11.09 20.03
CA TRP A 445 9.10 10.41 19.48
C TRP A 445 9.17 10.56 17.95
N TYR A 446 10.27 10.14 17.32
CA TYR A 446 10.44 10.24 15.87
C TYR A 446 10.32 8.89 15.17
N ARG A 447 9.46 8.81 14.15
CA ARG A 447 9.25 7.62 13.30
C ARG A 447 9.81 7.82 11.88
N GLY A 448 9.91 6.72 11.15
CA GLY A 448 10.46 6.67 9.78
C GLY A 448 11.94 6.33 9.72
N SER A 449 12.52 5.99 10.88
CA SER A 449 13.79 5.30 10.96
C SER A 449 13.65 3.86 10.52
N ASP A 450 14.73 3.30 10.00
CA ASP A 450 14.89 1.87 9.80
C ASP A 450 16.12 1.30 10.51
N GLU A 451 16.80 2.10 11.34
CA GLU A 451 17.91 1.61 12.18
C GLU A 451 17.36 0.81 13.36
N LEU A 452 17.69 -0.48 13.45
CA LEU A 452 17.14 -1.40 14.44
C LEU A 452 17.82 -1.26 15.81
N ASP A 453 17.05 -1.00 16.87
CA ASP A 453 17.49 -1.17 18.26
C ASP A 453 17.36 -2.65 18.65
N LEU A 454 18.51 -3.34 18.73
CA LEU A 454 18.59 -4.77 19.03
C LEU A 454 18.21 -5.11 20.49
N GLN A 455 18.32 -4.15 21.41
CA GLN A 455 18.03 -4.39 22.82
C GLN A 455 16.54 -4.19 23.11
N ARG A 456 15.97 -3.10 22.62
CA ARG A 456 14.57 -2.72 22.86
C ARG A 456 13.61 -3.37 21.87
N VAL A 457 14.13 -3.83 20.73
CA VAL A 457 13.44 -4.45 19.60
C VAL A 457 12.40 -3.51 18.99
N GLY A 458 12.88 -2.67 18.09
CA GLY A 458 12.11 -1.72 17.28
C GLY A 458 13.08 -0.76 16.58
N TYR A 459 12.57 0.20 15.83
CA TYR A 459 13.44 1.19 15.19
C TYR A 459 13.88 2.27 16.18
N ARG A 460 15.08 2.82 15.98
CA ARG A 460 15.60 3.96 16.74
C ARG A 460 14.71 5.18 16.52
N THR A 461 14.37 5.87 17.61
CA THR A 461 13.33 6.93 17.59
C THR A 461 13.79 8.32 18.00
N ASP A 462 15.10 8.51 18.18
CA ASP A 462 15.65 9.85 18.38
C ASP A 462 15.72 10.63 17.06
N GLY A 463 15.79 11.96 17.17
CA GLY A 463 15.83 12.85 16.00
C GLY A 463 17.11 12.76 15.17
N ALA A 464 18.10 11.95 15.59
CA ALA A 464 19.33 11.70 14.87
C ALA A 464 19.35 10.32 14.18
N ALA A 465 18.28 9.52 14.30
CA ALA A 465 18.15 8.20 13.69
C ALA A 465 18.38 8.22 12.18
N GLN A 466 19.06 7.19 11.66
CA GLN A 466 19.11 7.00 10.22
C GLN A 466 17.72 6.71 9.67
N GLY A 467 17.43 7.25 8.50
CA GLY A 467 16.12 7.25 7.88
C GLY A 467 16.00 8.50 7.01
N GLY A 468 14.95 8.58 6.20
CA GLY A 468 14.67 9.81 5.46
C GLY A 468 14.35 10.99 6.40
N THR A 469 13.57 11.97 5.95
CA THR A 469 13.03 12.96 6.89
C THR A 469 12.23 12.25 7.98
N LEU A 470 12.65 12.34 9.23
CA LEU A 470 11.93 11.75 10.35
C LEU A 470 10.62 12.49 10.62
N PHE A 471 9.62 11.79 11.16
CA PHE A 471 8.32 12.36 11.50
C PHE A 471 8.13 12.39 13.02
N ARG A 472 7.84 13.57 13.58
CA ARG A 472 7.50 13.71 15.00
C ARG A 472 6.11 13.14 15.26
N TYR A 473 6.04 12.00 15.94
CA TYR A 473 4.81 11.36 16.38
C TYR A 473 4.41 11.88 17.76
N ASP A 474 3.14 12.18 17.94
CA ASP A 474 2.57 12.74 19.18
C ASP A 474 1.32 11.96 19.55
N THR A 475 1.37 11.26 20.68
CA THR A 475 0.32 10.31 21.10
C THR A 475 -0.92 11.00 21.66
N SER A 476 -0.87 12.32 21.88
CA SER A 476 -2.04 13.11 22.30
C SER A 476 -2.99 13.46 21.14
N ARG A 477 -2.54 13.27 19.89
CA ARG A 477 -3.32 13.59 18.69
C ARG A 477 -4.38 12.51 18.44
N PRO A 478 -5.56 12.86 17.90
CA PRO A 478 -6.60 11.89 17.56
C PRO A 478 -6.07 10.75 16.67
N GLY A 479 -6.36 9.49 17.02
CA GLY A 479 -5.91 8.32 16.27
C GLY A 479 -4.50 7.83 16.62
N ASN A 480 -3.78 8.54 17.49
CA ASN A 480 -2.38 8.24 17.84
C ASN A 480 -2.20 7.78 19.29
N ALA A 481 -3.27 7.50 20.03
CA ALA A 481 -3.15 7.13 21.43
C ALA A 481 -2.32 5.85 21.58
N ASN A 482 -1.42 5.85 22.58
CA ASN A 482 -0.54 4.75 22.94
C ASN A 482 -1.02 4.00 24.20
N THR A 483 -2.30 4.11 24.53
CA THR A 483 -2.94 3.47 25.70
C THR A 483 -3.31 2.02 25.42
N GLY A 484 -3.65 1.28 26.47
CA GLY A 484 -4.17 -0.07 26.33
C GLY A 484 -3.09 -1.13 26.12
N HIS A 485 -3.53 -2.39 26.03
CA HIS A 485 -2.64 -3.56 26.10
C HIS A 485 -1.71 -3.43 27.31
N GLU A 486 -2.30 -3.20 28.48
CA GLU A 486 -1.58 -2.88 29.72
C GLU A 486 -2.31 -3.42 30.96
N GLY A 487 -1.56 -3.58 32.05
CA GLY A 487 -1.97 -4.18 33.31
C GLY A 487 -1.41 -5.60 33.52
N PRO A 488 -1.83 -6.27 34.61
CA PRO A 488 -1.27 -7.56 35.02
C PRO A 488 -1.37 -8.65 33.94
N ARG A 489 -2.44 -8.64 33.15
CA ARG A 489 -2.69 -9.61 32.09
C ARG A 489 -1.70 -9.50 30.94
N TYR A 490 -1.23 -8.29 30.64
CA TYR A 490 -0.39 -7.99 29.47
C TYR A 490 1.11 -7.92 29.82
N GLY A 491 1.48 -8.31 31.05
CA GLY A 491 2.87 -8.33 31.49
C GLY A 491 3.50 -6.96 31.76
N THR A 492 2.73 -5.86 31.73
CA THR A 492 3.30 -4.51 31.95
C THR A 492 3.69 -4.24 33.40
N ASP A 493 3.14 -5.01 34.34
CA ASP A 493 3.40 -4.90 35.79
C ASP A 493 4.57 -5.78 36.24
N LEU A 494 5.14 -6.56 35.32
CA LEU A 494 6.32 -7.39 35.59
C LEU A 494 7.54 -6.53 35.97
N PRO A 495 8.51 -7.06 36.72
CA PRO A 495 9.78 -6.39 36.95
C PRO A 495 10.57 -6.25 35.64
N ALA A 496 11.49 -5.28 35.58
CA ALA A 496 12.26 -4.98 34.37
C ALA A 496 13.01 -6.20 33.81
N SER A 497 13.59 -7.05 34.68
CA SER A 497 14.31 -8.25 34.25
C SER A 497 13.41 -9.26 33.52
N ALA A 498 12.18 -9.44 33.98
CA ALA A 498 11.20 -10.32 33.36
C ALA A 498 10.73 -9.77 32.00
N LYS A 499 10.60 -8.43 31.87
CA LYS A 499 10.33 -7.79 30.58
C LYS A 499 11.48 -7.98 29.59
N ASP A 500 12.72 -7.85 30.05
CA ASP A 500 13.89 -8.12 29.21
C ASP A 500 13.92 -9.59 28.76
N ALA A 501 13.56 -10.53 29.65
CA ALA A 501 13.46 -11.95 29.31
C ALA A 501 12.38 -12.21 28.23
N LEU A 502 11.19 -11.61 28.37
CA LEU A 502 10.14 -11.66 27.35
C LEU A 502 10.63 -11.17 25.98
N ILE A 503 11.43 -10.11 25.94
CA ILE A 503 11.99 -9.57 24.69
C ILE A 503 12.96 -10.56 24.04
N GLU A 504 13.83 -11.20 24.82
CA GLU A 504 14.73 -12.23 24.30
C GLU A 504 13.97 -13.40 23.68
N TYR A 505 12.84 -13.80 24.27
CA TYR A 505 11.96 -14.81 23.67
C TYR A 505 11.27 -14.31 22.39
N MET A 506 10.74 -13.09 22.39
CA MET A 506 10.08 -12.49 21.22
C MET A 506 11.02 -12.30 20.02
N LYS A 507 12.33 -12.17 20.21
CA LYS A 507 13.33 -12.21 19.12
C LYS A 507 13.37 -13.56 18.39
N THR A 508 12.80 -14.63 18.96
CA THR A 508 12.80 -15.97 18.38
C THR A 508 11.49 -16.37 17.70
N LEU A 509 10.46 -15.52 17.79
CA LEU A 509 9.17 -15.67 17.12
C LEU A 509 9.26 -15.16 15.67
#